data_AF-A0AAD9B0D9-F1
#
_entry.id   AF-A0AAD9B0D9-F1
#
_cell.length_a   1.000
_cell.length_b   1.000
_cell.length_c   1.000
_cell.angle_alpha   90.00
_cell.angle_beta   90.00
_cell.angle_gamma   90.00
#
_symmetry.space_group_name_H-M   'P 1'
#
loop_
_entity.id
_entity.type
_entity.pdbx_description
1 polymer ?
#
loop_
_entity_poly.entity_id
_entity_poly.type
_entity_poly.pdbx_seq_one_letter_code
_entity_poly.pdbx_strand_id
1 'polypeptide(L)' 'MADTAEMDEILTAFRRFSVHGDTKASGKELNGKNWAKLCKDCKINDGKNVSGTDVDIVFSKV' A
#
# COMPACT_ATOMS: atom_id res chain seq x y z
N MET A 1 19.96 3.49 -6.38
CA MET A 1 19.81 2.33 -5.49
C MET A 1 19.10 2.87 -4.27
N ALA A 2 17.87 2.44 -3.99
CA ALA A 2 17.20 2.86 -2.75
C ALA A 2 18.06 2.41 -1.57
N ASP A 3 18.37 3.33 -0.67
CA ASP A 3 19.15 3.03 0.53
C ASP A 3 18.37 2.02 1.39
N THR A 4 19.07 1.12 2.08
CA THR A 4 18.44 0.07 2.88
C THR A 4 17.51 0.62 3.96
N ALA A 5 17.75 1.85 4.45
CA ALA A 5 16.86 2.54 5.37
C ALA A 5 15.50 2.90 4.73
N GLU A 6 15.51 3.36 3.47
CA GLU A 6 14.28 3.75 2.76
C GLU A 6 13.37 2.52 2.55
N MET A 7 13.95 1.36 2.24
CA MET A 7 13.17 0.13 2.13
C MET A 7 12.62 -0.36 3.47
N ASP A 8 13.32 -0.18 4.59
CA ASP A 8 12.81 -0.54 5.92
C ASP A 8 11.59 0.31 6.32
N GLU A 9 11.62 1.61 5.99
CA GLU A 9 10.47 2.49 6.21
C GLU A 9 9.26 2.10 5.35
N ILE A 10 9.49 1.75 4.08
CA ILE A 10 8.44 1.26 3.18
C ILE A 10 7.85 -0.05 3.69
N LEU A 11 8.69 -1.00 4.11
CA LEU A 11 8.25 -2.27 4.69
C LEU A 11 7.47 -2.07 5.99
N THR A 12 7.87 -1.10 6.82
CA THR A 12 7.16 -0.73 8.03
C THR A 12 5.77 -0.18 7.71
N ALA A 13 5.65 0.70 6.71
CA ALA A 13 4.37 1.21 6.24
C ALA A 13 3.50 0.06 5.70
N PHE A 14 4.04 -0.78 4.83
CA PHE A 14 3.35 -1.97 4.30
C PHE A 14 2.78 -2.83 5.43
N ARG A 15 3.61 -3.13 6.45
CA ARG A 15 3.18 -3.96 7.58
C ARG A 15 2.04 -3.30 8.38
N ARG A 16 2.09 -1.98 8.59
CA ARG A 16 1.00 -1.24 9.27
C ARG A 16 -0.33 -1.34 8.50
N PHE A 17 -0.29 -1.23 7.18
CA PHE A 17 -1.49 -1.35 6.35
C PHE A 17 -1.96 -2.80 6.16
N SER A 18 -1.05 -3.78 6.13
CA SER A 18 -1.38 -5.20 5.94
C SER A 18 -2.26 -5.77 7.06
N VAL A 19 -2.13 -5.28 8.29
CA VAL A 19 -2.95 -5.67 9.45
C VAL A 19 -4.06 -4.66 9.78
N HIS A 20 -4.22 -3.63 8.96
CA HIS A 20 -5.18 -2.58 9.23
C HIS A 20 -6.61 -3.12 9.19
N GLY A 21 -7.33 -2.97 10.30
CA GLY A 21 -8.70 -3.43 10.45
C GLY A 21 -8.87 -4.94 10.63
N ASP A 22 -7.79 -5.72 10.57
CA ASP A 22 -7.80 -7.17 10.82
C ASP A 22 -6.62 -7.56 11.71
N THR A 23 -6.88 -7.67 13.00
CA THR A 23 -5.86 -7.98 14.02
C THR A 23 -5.35 -9.43 13.94
N LYS A 24 -5.97 -10.27 13.11
CA LYS A 24 -5.57 -11.65 12.86
C LYS A 24 -4.63 -11.79 11.65
N ALA A 25 -4.50 -10.76 10.83
CA ALA A 25 -3.65 -10.78 9.66
C ALA A 25 -2.18 -10.97 10.06
N SER A 26 -1.46 -11.77 9.28
CA SER A 26 -0.05 -12.11 9.52
C SER A 26 0.91 -10.94 9.25
N GLY A 27 0.42 -9.90 8.59
CA GLY A 27 1.19 -8.76 8.12
C GLY A 27 2.11 -9.05 6.93
N LYS A 28 1.91 -10.21 6.27
CA LYS A 28 2.69 -10.64 5.10
C LYS A 28 2.04 -10.30 3.76
N GLU A 29 0.73 -10.06 3.78
CA GLU A 29 -0.08 -9.83 2.58
C GLU A 29 -0.92 -8.57 2.76
N LEU A 30 -1.16 -7.85 1.67
CA LEU A 30 -1.96 -6.64 1.65
C LEU A 30 -3.16 -6.87 0.73
N ASN A 31 -4.36 -6.75 1.25
CA ASN A 31 -5.58 -6.86 0.44
C ASN A 31 -5.86 -5.55 -0.33
N GLY A 32 -6.73 -5.61 -1.34
CA GLY A 32 -7.03 -4.47 -2.20
C GLY A 32 -7.60 -3.25 -1.45
N LYS A 33 -8.41 -3.47 -0.40
CA LYS A 33 -8.94 -2.38 0.44
C LYS A 33 -7.81 -1.63 1.16
N ASN A 34 -6.87 -2.37 1.74
CA ASN A 34 -5.76 -1.79 2.49
C ASN A 34 -4.70 -1.19 1.54
N TRP A 35 -4.50 -1.76 0.35
CA TRP A 35 -3.70 -1.16 -0.72
C TRP A 35 -4.25 0.18 -1.18
N ALA A 36 -5.55 0.25 -1.51
CA ALA A 36 -6.20 1.50 -1.89
C ALA A 36 -6.10 2.56 -0.77
N LYS A 37 -6.22 2.14 0.49
CA LYS A 37 -6.02 3.01 1.65
C LYS A 37 -4.58 3.52 1.75
N LEU A 38 -3.58 2.65 1.59
CA LEU A 38 -2.16 3.05 1.58
C LEU A 38 -1.92 4.10 0.49
N CYS A 39 -2.39 3.86 -0.74
CA CYS A 39 -2.22 4.82 -1.83
C CYS A 39 -2.88 6.17 -1.56
N LYS A 40 -3.99 6.19 -0.84
CA LYS A 40 -4.68 7.43 -0.46
C LYS A 40 -4.00 8.15 0.70
N ASP A 41 -3.71 7.45 1.79
CA ASP A 41 -3.09 8.02 3.00
C ASP A 41 -1.66 8.52 2.71
N CYS A 42 -0.91 7.82 1.84
CA CYS A 42 0.42 8.23 1.39
C CYS A 42 0.40 9.23 0.21
N LYS A 43 -0.78 9.70 -0.22
CA LYS A 43 -0.95 10.64 -1.35
C LYS A 43 -0.33 10.18 -2.68
N ILE A 44 -0.28 8.87 -2.90
CA ILE A 44 0.12 8.25 -4.18
C ILE A 44 -0.99 8.47 -5.22
N ASN A 45 -2.25 8.37 -4.79
CA ASN A 45 -3.41 8.74 -5.59
C ASN A 45 -3.69 10.24 -5.40
N ASP A 46 -3.27 11.06 -6.38
CA ASP A 46 -3.55 12.50 -6.42
C ASP A 46 -4.86 12.84 -7.17
N GLY A 47 -5.46 11.85 -7.83
CA GLY A 47 -6.69 12.02 -8.62
C GLY A 47 -6.48 12.75 -9.95
N LYS A 48 -5.25 13.13 -10.31
CA LYS A 48 -4.92 13.75 -11.60
C LYS A 48 -4.09 12.81 -12.48
N ASN A 49 -2.96 12.35 -11.95
CA ASN A 49 -2.02 11.48 -12.67
C ASN A 49 -2.21 10.01 -12.31
N VAL A 50 -2.60 9.75 -11.07
CA VAL A 50 -2.90 8.41 -10.55
C VAL A 50 -4.29 8.48 -9.96
N SER A 51 -5.25 7.79 -10.58
CA SER A 51 -6.63 7.69 -10.11
C SER A 51 -6.85 6.45 -9.24
N GLY A 52 -8.01 6.38 -8.59
CA GLY A 52 -8.42 5.17 -7.86
C GLY A 52 -8.50 3.94 -8.76
N THR A 53 -8.89 4.13 -10.02
CA THR A 53 -8.95 3.05 -11.01
C THR A 53 -7.57 2.55 -11.37
N ASP A 54 -6.58 3.44 -11.51
CA ASP A 54 -5.19 3.05 -11.79
C ASP A 54 -4.61 2.20 -10.64
N VAL A 55 -4.88 2.61 -9.39
CA VAL A 55 -4.48 1.87 -8.19
C VAL A 55 -5.05 0.46 -8.16
N ASP A 56 -6.32 0.30 -8.51
CA ASP A 56 -7.03 -0.99 -8.53
C ASP A 56 -6.53 -1.91 -9.66
N ILE A 57 -6.27 -1.32 -10.84
CA ILE A 57 -5.67 -2.02 -11.99
C ILE A 57 -4.27 -2.54 -11.62
N VAL A 58 -3.44 -1.72 -10.98
CA VAL A 58 -2.09 -2.14 -10.56
C VAL A 58 -2.18 -3.30 -9.57
N PHE A 59 -3.07 -3.21 -8.57
CA PHE A 59 -3.25 -4.29 -7.60
C PHE A 59 -3.65 -5.61 -8.25
N SER A 60 -4.50 -5.56 -9.29
CA SER A 60 -4.99 -6.77 -9.98
C SER A 60 -3.97 -7.38 -10.95
N LYS A 61 -2.91 -6.65 -11.30
CA LYS A 61 -1.90 -7.07 -12.29
C LYS A 61 -0.64 -7.67 -11.68
N VAL A 62 -0.42 -7.45 -10.39
CA VAL A 62 0.74 -7.94 -9.61
C VAL A 62 0.37 -9.24 -8.93
#